data_AF-A0A9J6DH00-F1
#
_entry.id   AF-A0A9J6DH00-F1
#
_cell.length_a   1.000
_cell.length_b   1.000
_cell.length_c   1.000
_cell.angle_alpha   90.00
_cell.angle_beta   90.00
_cell.angle_gamma   90.00
#
_symmetry.space_group_name_H-M   'P 1'
#
loop_
_entity.id
_entity.type
_entity.pdbx_description
1 polymer ?
#
loop_
_entity_poly.entity_id
_entity_poly.type
_entity_poly.pdbx_seq_one_letter_code
_entity_poly.pdbx_strand_id
1 'polypeptide(L)'
;MAGTANNRPVRVCIDSGANLSIMSADALTDDIPTHAWVSREDIEVLNRRIRLTLAGTLDVTLGTTNVRLEDTVVTELPSGIDLILGSEWRRVANVDVTSHTSNNVTIVPV
;
A
#
# COMPACT_ATOMS: atom_id res chain seq x y z
N MET A 1 2.69 6.81 9.82
CA MET A 1 2.63 5.69 10.78
C MET A 1 3.77 4.73 10.44
N ALA A 2 4.47 4.17 11.43
CA ALA A 2 5.48 3.15 11.17
C ALA A 2 4.78 1.79 10.99
N GLY A 3 5.00 1.13 9.86
CA GLY A 3 4.56 -0.25 9.61
C GLY A 3 5.74 -1.10 9.16
N THR A 4 5.53 -2.39 8.97
CA THR A 4 6.49 -3.23 8.25
C THR A 4 5.84 -3.78 6.97
N ALA A 5 6.64 -3.95 5.93
CA ALA A 5 6.27 -4.68 4.73
C ALA A 5 7.35 -5.75 4.51
N ASN A 6 6.95 -7.03 4.44
CA ASN A 6 7.84 -8.18 4.40
C ASN A 6 8.99 -8.09 5.43
N ASN A 7 8.63 -7.81 6.68
CA ASN A 7 9.55 -7.68 7.81
C ASN A 7 10.53 -6.50 7.75
N ARG A 8 10.38 -5.55 6.82
CA ARG A 8 11.18 -4.32 6.77
C ARG A 8 10.37 -3.12 7.22
N PRO A 9 10.92 -2.22 8.06
CA PRO A 9 10.26 -0.98 8.40
C PRO A 9 9.98 -0.14 7.15
N VAL A 10 8.74 0.30 7.01
CA VAL A 10 8.29 1.18 5.92
C VAL A 10 7.45 2.33 6.47
N ARG A 11 7.53 3.48 5.79
CA ARG A 11 6.66 4.63 6.06
C ARG A 11 5.36 4.45 5.29
N VAL A 12 4.29 4.25 6.05
CA VAL A 12 2.96 3.99 5.51
C VAL A 12 2.11 5.25 5.56
N CYS A 13 1.52 5.57 4.41
CA CYS A 13 0.41 6.51 4.25
C CYS A 13 -0.89 5.71 4.05
N ILE A 14 -1.98 6.09 4.73
CA ILE A 14 -3.30 5.50 4.49
C ILE A 14 -4.10 6.50 3.67
N ASP A 15 -4.51 6.10 2.47
CA ASP A 15 -5.30 6.92 1.56
C ASP A 15 -6.56 6.16 1.12
N SER A 16 -7.69 6.43 1.78
CA SER A 16 -8.98 5.84 1.39
C SER A 16 -9.52 6.32 0.05
N GLY A 17 -8.93 7.36 -0.55
CA GLY A 17 -9.26 7.79 -1.91
C GLY A 17 -8.64 6.91 -2.98
N ALA A 18 -7.59 6.15 -2.65
CA ALA A 18 -6.97 5.20 -3.56
C ALA A 18 -7.73 3.86 -3.58
N ASN A 19 -7.90 3.28 -4.76
CA ASN A 19 -8.56 1.97 -4.92
C ASN A 19 -7.62 0.79 -4.66
N LEU A 20 -6.32 0.98 -4.88
CA LEU A 20 -5.27 -0.02 -4.74
C LEU A 20 -4.11 0.57 -3.93
N SER A 21 -3.40 -0.29 -3.19
CA SER A 21 -2.17 0.05 -2.51
C SER A 21 -1.04 0.21 -3.52
N ILE A 22 -0.12 1.13 -3.20
CA ILE A 22 0.98 1.52 -4.07
C ILE A 22 2.26 1.48 -3.25
N MET A 23 3.24 0.69 -3.69
CA MET A 23 4.56 0.56 -3.10
C MET A 23 5.59 1.34 -3.93
N SER A 24 6.50 2.02 -3.25
CA SER A 24 7.66 2.63 -3.90
C SER A 24 8.56 1.55 -4.49
N ALA A 25 8.99 1.72 -5.75
CA ALA A 25 9.93 0.81 -6.38
C ALA A 25 11.24 0.65 -5.57
N ASP A 26 11.70 1.73 -4.92
CA ASP A 26 12.92 1.72 -4.08
C ASP A 26 12.74 0.99 -2.74
N ALA A 27 11.49 0.88 -2.28
CA ALA A 27 11.15 0.19 -1.03
C ALA A 27 10.84 -1.30 -1.25
N LEU A 28 10.63 -1.71 -2.51
CA LEU A 28 10.36 -3.08 -2.86
C LEU A 28 11.64 -3.92 -2.68
N THR A 29 11.51 -5.07 -2.03
CA THR A 29 12.63 -5.98 -1.83
C THR A 29 12.82 -6.91 -3.03
N ASP A 30 14.08 -7.30 -3.30
CA ASP A 30 14.45 -8.12 -4.47
C ASP A 30 13.79 -9.51 -4.51
N ASP A 31 13.26 -9.98 -3.37
CA ASP A 31 12.59 -11.27 -3.22
C ASP A 31 11.10 -11.23 -3.61
N ILE A 32 10.52 -10.05 -3.83
CA ILE A 32 9.14 -9.93 -4.27
C ILE A 32 9.11 -9.93 -5.80
N PRO A 33 8.59 -11.00 -6.44
CA PRO A 33 8.49 -11.03 -7.88
C PRO A 33 7.56 -9.91 -8.33
N THR A 34 8.01 -9.10 -9.28
CA THR A 34 7.14 -8.15 -9.99
C THR A 34 6.69 -8.77 -11.29
N HIS A 35 5.45 -8.50 -11.66
CA HIS A 35 4.93 -8.84 -12.97
C HIS A 35 4.33 -7.59 -13.59
N ALA A 36 4.75 -7.29 -14.82
CA ALA A 36 4.12 -6.25 -15.62
C ALA A 36 2.73 -6.75 -16.01
N TRP A 37 1.70 -6.16 -15.44
CA TRP A 37 0.34 -6.47 -15.87
C TRP A 37 0.15 -5.80 -17.22
N VAL A 38 0.00 -6.59 -18.28
CA VAL A 38 -0.36 -6.07 -19.60
C VAL A 38 -1.85 -5.73 -19.60
N SER A 39 -2.23 -4.71 -18.83
CA SER A 39 -3.52 -4.05 -18.96
C SER A 39 -3.48 -3.13 -20.19
N ARG A 40 -4.60 -3.02 -20.91
CA ARG A 40 -4.79 -2.03 -21.99
C ARG A 40 -5.15 -0.64 -21.45
N GLU A 41 -5.30 -0.51 -20.13
CA GLU A 41 -5.74 0.71 -19.46
C GLU A 41 -4.58 1.30 -18.65
N ASP A 42 -4.18 2.52 -18.98
CA ASP A 42 -3.29 3.31 -18.13
C ASP A 42 -4.02 3.60 -16.81
N ILE A 43 -3.35 3.36 -15.69
CA ILE A 43 -3.87 3.79 -14.38
C ILE A 43 -3.33 5.17 -14.04
N GLU A 44 -4.15 5.98 -13.39
CA GLU A 44 -3.75 7.30 -12.89
C GLU A 44 -3.28 7.19 -11.44
N VAL A 45 -2.01 7.48 -11.21
CA VAL A 45 -1.40 7.55 -9.88
C VAL A 45 -0.83 8.94 -9.70
N LEU A 46 -1.31 9.67 -8.68
CA LEU A 46 -0.84 11.03 -8.36
C LEU A 46 -0.82 11.97 -9.59
N ASN A 47 -1.90 11.94 -10.38
CA ASN A 47 -2.07 12.69 -11.64
C ASN A 47 -1.08 12.32 -12.76
N ARG A 48 -0.49 11.12 -12.70
CA ARG A 48 0.40 10.57 -13.75
C ARG A 48 -0.20 9.30 -14.29
N ARG A 49 -0.22 9.15 -15.62
CA ARG A 49 -0.53 7.88 -16.28
C ARG A 49 0.69 7.00 -16.25
N ILE A 50 0.57 5.82 -15.66
CA ILE A 50 1.66 4.86 -15.58
C ILE A 50 1.23 3.50 -16.14
N ARG A 51 2.21 2.77 -16.68
CA ARG A 51 2.03 1.35 -16.98
C ARG A 51 1.95 0.58 -15.66
N LEU A 52 0.93 -0.26 -15.54
CA LEU A 52 0.69 -1.05 -14.34
C LEU A 52 1.77 -2.12 -14.16
N THR A 53 2.58 -1.94 -13.12
CA THR A 53 3.48 -2.98 -12.61
C THR A 53 2.95 -3.41 -11.25
N LEU A 54 2.74 -4.71 -11.06
CA LEU A 54 2.32 -5.25 -9.78
C LEU A 54 3.47 -5.99 -9.10
N ALA A 55 3.57 -5.81 -7.80
CA ALA A 55 4.24 -6.76 -6.94
C ALA A 55 3.39 -8.03 -6.83
N GLY A 56 4.04 -9.17 -6.54
CA GLY A 56 3.34 -10.33 -6.01
C GLY A 56 2.78 -10.06 -4.62
N THR A 57 2.68 -11.09 -3.79
CA THR A 57 2.11 -10.95 -2.46
C THR A 57 2.98 -10.09 -1.53
N LEU A 58 2.39 -9.05 -0.94
CA LEU A 58 3.01 -8.17 0.05
C LEU A 58 2.35 -8.38 1.41
N ASP A 59 3.12 -8.85 2.40
CA ASP A 59 2.66 -9.00 3.77
C ASP A 59 3.01 -7.72 4.57
N VAL A 60 2.00 -6.98 5.02
CA VAL A 60 2.11 -5.69 5.70
C VAL A 60 1.64 -5.81 7.14
N THR A 61 2.43 -5.33 8.09
CA THR A 61 2.04 -5.22 9.51
C THR A 61 1.88 -3.75 9.91
N LEU A 62 0.71 -3.41 10.45
CA LEU A 62 0.39 -2.09 11.02
C LEU A 62 0.04 -2.27 12.50
N GLY A 63 0.97 -1.92 13.39
CA GLY A 63 0.80 -2.20 14.81
C GLY A 63 0.66 -3.70 15.06
N THR A 64 -0.53 -4.15 15.47
CA THR A 64 -0.85 -5.57 15.72
C THR A 64 -1.58 -6.25 14.54
N THR A 65 -1.92 -5.50 13.50
CA THR A 65 -2.71 -6.01 12.37
C THR A 65 -1.80 -6.45 11.25
N ASN A 66 -1.95 -7.70 10.80
CA ASN A 66 -1.26 -8.22 9.61
C ASN A 66 -2.23 -8.26 8.43
N VAL A 67 -1.77 -7.79 7.28
CA VAL A 67 -2.56 -7.69 6.06
C VAL A 67 -1.76 -8.28 4.91
N ARG A 68 -2.37 -9.17 4.14
CA ARG A 68 -1.77 -9.74 2.94
C ARG A 68 -2.37 -9.07 1.71
N LEU A 69 -1.58 -8.30 0.97
CA LEU A 69 -1.99 -7.62 -0.25
C LEU A 69 -1.56 -8.44 -1.46
N GLU A 70 -2.50 -8.78 -2.34
CA GLU A 70 -2.22 -9.61 -3.53
C GLU A 70 -1.85 -8.76 -4.75
N ASP A 71 -2.44 -7.58 -4.89
CA ASP A 71 -2.27 -6.68 -6.04
C ASP A 71 -1.77 -5.30 -5.61
N THR A 72 -0.47 -5.18 -5.33
CA THR A 72 0.15 -3.88 -4.98
C THR A 72 0.82 -3.25 -6.19
N VAL A 73 0.42 -2.03 -6.54
CA VAL A 73 1.02 -1.27 -7.65
C VAL A 73 2.44 -0.85 -7.27
N VAL A 74 3.41 -1.04 -8.15
CA VAL A 74 4.80 -0.60 -7.95
C VAL A 74 5.08 0.60 -8.85
N THR A 75 5.44 1.72 -8.25
CA THR A 75 5.80 2.94 -8.99
C THR A 75 6.66 3.88 -8.14
N GLU A 76 7.11 4.99 -8.71
CA GLU A 76 7.82 6.03 -7.97
C GLU A 76 6.84 6.82 -7.09
N LEU A 77 7.15 6.94 -5.79
CA LEU A 77 6.38 7.73 -4.84
C LEU A 77 7.14 8.98 -4.39
N PRO A 78 6.44 10.02 -3.90
CA PRO A 78 7.08 11.17 -3.30
C PRO A 78 8.05 10.78 -2.18
N SER A 79 9.18 11.49 -2.08
CA SER A 79 10.17 11.26 -1.03
C SER A 79 9.50 11.34 0.34
N GLY A 80 9.66 10.30 1.16
CA GLY A 80 9.00 10.26 2.48
C GLY A 80 7.97 9.16 2.64
N ILE A 81 7.50 8.57 1.54
CA ILE A 81 6.45 7.56 1.53
C ILE A 81 6.98 6.31 0.84
N ASP A 82 6.91 5.19 1.54
CA ASP A 82 7.36 3.90 1.01
C ASP A 82 6.15 3.07 0.53
N LEU A 83 5.01 3.22 1.20
CA LEU A 83 3.76 2.51 0.90
C LEU A 83 2.55 3.43 1.10
N ILE A 84 1.68 3.50 0.11
CA ILE A 84 0.31 4.03 0.22
C ILE A 84 -0.64 2.84 0.31
N LEU A 85 -1.42 2.78 1.39
CA LEU A 85 -2.47 1.79 1.56
C LEU A 85 -3.80 2.35 1.08
N GLY A 86 -4.38 1.71 0.05
CA GLY A 86 -5.63 2.11 -0.59
C GLY A 86 -6.88 1.83 0.25
N SER A 87 -8.00 1.54 -0.38
CA SER A 87 -9.24 1.17 0.31
C SER A 87 -9.43 -0.35 0.40
N GLU A 88 -8.76 -1.11 -0.46
CA GLU A 88 -8.84 -2.56 -0.54
C GLU A 88 -8.25 -3.26 0.68
N TRP A 89 -7.17 -2.73 1.28
CA TRP A 89 -6.58 -3.33 2.48
C TRP A 89 -7.54 -3.35 3.67
N ARG A 90 -8.46 -2.38 3.78
CA ARG A 90 -9.46 -2.33 4.87
C ARG A 90 -10.42 -3.50 4.79
N ARG A 91 -10.85 -3.85 3.57
CA ARG A 91 -11.69 -5.02 3.32
C ARG A 91 -10.94 -6.30 3.64
N VAL A 92 -9.67 -6.39 3.24
CA VAL A 92 -8.83 -7.57 3.49
C VAL A 92 -8.55 -7.76 4.98
N ALA A 93 -8.29 -6.67 5.71
CA ALA A 93 -7.95 -6.71 7.12
C ALA A 93 -9.16 -6.80 8.06
N ASN A 94 -10.38 -6.64 7.53
CA ASN A 94 -11.62 -6.49 8.30
C ASN A 94 -11.48 -5.44 9.43
N VAL A 95 -11.00 -4.26 9.07
CA VAL A 95 -10.76 -3.16 10.02
C VAL A 95 -11.49 -1.89 9.61
N ASP A 96 -11.98 -1.17 10.62
CA ASP A 96 -12.43 0.20 10.48
C ASP A 96 -11.30 1.16 10.89
N VAL A 97 -11.13 2.22 10.09
CA VAL A 97 -10.12 3.25 10.35
C VAL A 97 -10.84 4.50 10.82
N THR A 98 -10.66 4.85 12.08
CA THR A 98 -11.20 6.09 12.66
C THR A 98 -10.08 7.12 12.81
N SER A 99 -10.17 8.21 12.03
CA SER A 99 -9.27 9.36 12.17
C SER A 99 -9.77 10.26 13.29
N HIS A 100 -8.92 10.53 14.27
CA HIS A 100 -9.21 11.56 15.28
C HIS A 100 -8.70 12.92 14.78
N THR A 101 -9.19 14.03 15.33
CA THR A 101 -8.74 15.39 14.95
C THR A 101 -7.33 15.71 15.44
N SER A 102 -6.81 14.94 16.40
CA SER A 102 -5.37 14.80 16.63
C SER A 102 -4.84 13.81 15.59
N ASN A 103 -3.66 14.04 15.01
CA ASN A 103 -3.04 13.21 13.94
C ASN A 103 -2.81 11.71 14.27
N ASN A 104 -3.51 11.15 15.26
CA ASN A 104 -3.58 9.76 15.61
C ASN A 104 -4.66 9.05 14.79
N VAL A 105 -4.22 8.04 14.04
CA VAL A 105 -5.10 7.09 13.37
C VAL A 105 -5.17 5.84 14.24
N THR A 106 -6.38 5.46 14.63
CA THR A 106 -6.61 4.18 15.32
C THR A 106 -7.19 3.19 14.30
N ILE A 107 -6.55 2.03 14.21
CA ILE A 107 -7.05 0.89 13.43
C ILE A 107 -7.82 0.00 14.41
N VAL A 108 -9.11 -0.19 14.16
CA VAL A 108 -10.00 -0.97 15.03
C VAL A 108 -10.41 -2.23 14.26
N PRO A 109 -10.10 -3.44 14.77
CA PRO A 109 -10.67 -4.67 14.21
C PRO A 109 -12.19 -4.62 14.29
N VAL A 110 -12.86 -4.97 13.19
CA VAL A 110 -14.32 -5.15 13.15
C VAL A 110 -14.67 -6.56 13.63
#